data_AF-A0A4Q3JY02-F1
#
_entry.id   AF-A0A4Q3JY02-F1
#
_cell.length_a   1.000
_cell.length_b   1.000
_cell.length_c   1.000
_cell.angle_alpha   90.00
_cell.angle_beta   90.00
_cell.angle_gamma   90.00
#
_symmetry.space_group_name_H-M   'P 1'
#
loop_
_entity.id
_entity.type
_entity.pdbx_description
1 polymer ?
#
loop_
_entity_poly.entity_id
_entity_poly.type
_entity_poly.pdbx_seq_one_letter_code
_entity_poly.pdbx_strand_id
1 'polypeptide(L)'
;MLLVAVHTPGFEAGWGTTTRVLTLLPSATVAELFDGTAMPPPSDSRGVLPLFAEHLLRFARDGGTDPPARLVDLLGQRLEHVSSEGRRALQVVAVLGEPVRAEDIEPLLDDKTTVGPVLAKLAQRGLITLDESGAAQVAHPLLREVVMAMIPVAARHDLHAAAQQRAQRKGHPTEVQALYAALAGDSFQALLLLDHVAAQAHRRGDSEGSTLALRRALEVARQELFRGELDDPAEAVVLFSIKLADALCQQGNFTDADGVLREALDLATPSGVDRAKVLRGLAQVARGRSREGEAVGYLRKAIEIAHRTGERELARSLESLR
;
A
#
# COMPACT_ATOMS: atom_id res chain seq x y z
N MET A 1 -4.17 7.54 -34.22
CA MET A 1 -4.30 6.77 -32.96
C MET A 1 -3.97 7.72 -31.82
N LEU A 2 -4.92 8.01 -30.93
CA LEU A 2 -4.68 8.84 -29.75
C LEU A 2 -4.33 7.91 -28.59
N LEU A 3 -3.15 8.09 -28.00
CA LEU A 3 -2.69 7.35 -26.83
C LEU A 3 -2.71 8.30 -25.65
N VAL A 4 -3.54 8.00 -24.66
CA VAL A 4 -3.56 8.71 -23.37
C VAL A 4 -2.81 7.86 -22.38
N ALA A 5 -1.78 8.43 -21.78
CA ALA A 5 -0.98 7.78 -20.75
C ALA A 5 -0.94 8.67 -19.51
N VAL A 6 -0.83 8.05 -18.34
CA VAL A 6 -0.77 8.72 -17.04
C VAL A 6 0.48 8.27 -16.30
N HIS A 7 1.06 9.16 -15.52
CA HIS A 7 2.20 8.87 -14.65
C HIS A 7 2.06 9.61 -13.33
N THR A 8 2.77 9.16 -12.31
CA THR A 8 2.83 9.87 -11.02
C THR A 8 3.53 11.22 -11.19
N PRO A 9 3.11 12.28 -10.47
CA PRO A 9 3.79 13.58 -10.51
C PRO A 9 5.29 13.43 -10.21
N GLY A 10 6.15 14.06 -11.03
CA GLY A 10 7.61 13.98 -10.91
C GLY A 10 8.29 12.81 -11.63
N PHE A 11 7.53 11.88 -12.21
CA PHE A 11 8.08 10.84 -13.07
C PHE A 11 8.40 11.38 -14.48
N GLU A 12 9.67 11.37 -14.88
CA GLU A 12 10.07 11.68 -16.26
C GLU A 12 9.87 10.45 -17.14
N ALA A 13 8.72 10.40 -17.84
CA ALA A 13 8.34 9.24 -18.62
C ALA A 13 9.12 9.06 -19.93
N GLY A 14 9.99 10.01 -20.30
CA GLY A 14 10.78 9.96 -21.54
C GLY A 14 9.94 9.95 -22.82
N TRP A 15 8.67 10.35 -22.74
CA TRP A 15 7.78 10.37 -23.91
C TRP A 15 8.24 11.47 -24.87
N GLY A 16 8.44 11.11 -26.14
CA GLY A 16 9.06 11.97 -27.15
C GLY A 16 8.33 13.30 -27.43
N THR A 17 8.79 14.02 -28.46
CA THR A 17 8.41 15.42 -28.77
C THR A 17 6.96 15.62 -29.22
N THR A 18 6.17 14.56 -29.40
CA THR A 18 4.77 14.61 -29.85
C THR A 18 3.77 14.36 -28.70
N THR A 19 4.14 14.74 -27.48
CA THR A 19 3.24 14.68 -26.32
C THR A 19 2.60 16.04 -26.02
N ARG A 20 1.33 16.00 -25.63
CA ARG A 20 0.60 17.17 -25.12
C ARG A 20 0.08 16.84 -23.73
N VAL A 21 0.50 17.63 -22.74
CA VAL A 21 -0.05 17.53 -21.39
C VAL A 21 -1.50 18.00 -21.44
N LEU A 22 -2.41 17.14 -20.97
CA LEU A 22 -3.81 17.52 -20.77
C LEU A 22 -3.86 18.51 -19.60
N THR A 23 -4.40 19.69 -19.87
CA THR A 23 -4.48 20.82 -18.93
C THR A 23 -5.93 21.04 -18.50
N LEU A 24 -6.13 22.05 -17.66
CA LEU A 24 -7.45 22.48 -17.18
C LEU A 24 -8.35 22.90 -18.36
N LEU A 25 -9.67 22.75 -18.18
CA LEU A 25 -10.65 23.20 -19.16
C LEU A 25 -10.77 24.74 -19.11
N PRO A 26 -10.81 25.42 -20.27
CA PRO A 26 -11.14 26.84 -20.31
C PRO A 26 -12.53 27.10 -19.71
N SER A 27 -12.67 28.17 -18.92
CA SER A 27 -13.94 28.54 -18.28
C SER A 27 -15.09 28.71 -19.30
N ALA A 28 -14.79 29.15 -20.52
CA ALA A 28 -15.79 29.26 -21.60
C ALA A 28 -16.37 27.89 -22.01
N THR A 29 -15.51 26.89 -22.21
CA THR A 29 -15.94 25.51 -22.52
C THR A 29 -16.73 24.90 -21.36
N VAL A 30 -16.35 25.22 -20.12
CA VAL A 30 -17.11 24.76 -18.95
C VAL A 30 -18.48 25.42 -18.89
N ALA A 31 -18.60 26.72 -19.21
CA ALA A 31 -19.89 27.38 -19.26
C ALA A 31 -20.87 26.68 -20.22
N GLU A 32 -20.40 26.32 -21.43
CA GLU A 32 -21.20 25.57 -22.40
C GLU A 32 -21.68 24.21 -21.87
N LEU A 33 -20.87 23.51 -21.05
CA LEU A 33 -21.26 22.23 -20.43
C LEU A 33 -22.35 22.38 -19.36
N PHE A 34 -22.49 23.58 -18.79
CA PHE A 34 -23.46 23.88 -17.74
C PHE A 34 -24.72 24.57 -18.28
N ASP A 35 -24.80 24.81 -19.60
CA ASP A 35 -26.00 25.34 -20.23
C ASP A 35 -27.20 24.42 -19.99
N GLY A 36 -28.30 25.01 -19.49
CA GLY A 36 -29.51 24.27 -19.13
C GLY A 36 -29.42 23.51 -17.80
N THR A 37 -28.35 23.67 -17.03
CA THR A 37 -28.25 23.13 -15.66
C THR A 37 -28.66 24.18 -14.63
N ALA A 38 -29.20 23.72 -13.50
CA ALA A 38 -29.64 24.61 -12.41
C ALA A 38 -28.48 25.19 -11.59
N MET A 39 -27.23 24.79 -11.85
CA MET A 39 -26.06 25.26 -11.13
C MET A 39 -25.20 26.22 -11.96
N PRO A 40 -24.60 27.24 -11.32
CA PRO A 40 -23.67 28.11 -12.00
C PRO A 40 -22.40 27.33 -12.42
N PRO A 41 -21.82 27.62 -13.60
CA PRO A 41 -20.55 27.04 -13.99
C PRO A 41 -19.43 27.53 -13.06
N PRO A 42 -18.51 26.65 -12.66
CA PRO A 42 -17.32 27.06 -11.94
C PRO A 42 -16.42 27.86 -12.88
N SER A 43 -15.75 28.88 -12.34
CA SER A 43 -14.84 29.73 -13.09
C SER A 43 -13.55 29.95 -12.33
N ASP A 44 -12.43 29.73 -13.01
CA ASP A 44 -11.09 30.08 -12.55
C ASP A 44 -10.32 30.66 -13.75
N SER A 45 -9.54 31.70 -13.50
CA SER A 45 -8.65 32.32 -14.50
C SER A 45 -7.59 31.35 -15.03
N ARG A 46 -7.22 30.33 -14.25
CA ARG A 46 -6.29 29.26 -14.65
C ARG A 46 -6.98 28.12 -15.40
N GLY A 47 -8.31 28.09 -15.44
CA GLY A 47 -9.12 26.99 -15.95
C GLY A 47 -9.62 26.05 -14.86
N VAL A 48 -10.55 25.17 -15.22
CA VAL A 48 -11.26 24.27 -14.29
C VAL A 48 -10.81 22.82 -14.49
N LEU A 49 -10.66 22.08 -13.39
CA LEU A 49 -10.38 20.65 -13.46
C LEU A 49 -11.56 19.90 -14.13
N PRO A 50 -11.33 19.09 -15.18
CA PRO A 50 -12.39 18.32 -15.83
C PRO A 50 -13.21 17.46 -14.85
N LEU A 51 -12.51 16.79 -13.93
CA LEU A 51 -13.13 15.95 -12.90
C LEU A 51 -13.99 16.76 -11.91
N PHE A 52 -13.60 18.01 -11.64
CA PHE A 52 -14.42 18.91 -10.81
C PHE A 52 -15.69 19.32 -11.54
N ALA A 53 -15.59 19.76 -12.79
CA ALA A 53 -16.75 20.10 -13.61
C ALA A 53 -17.73 18.91 -13.73
N GLU A 54 -17.22 17.70 -13.99
CA GLU A 54 -18.06 16.49 -14.07
C GLU A 54 -18.80 16.21 -12.76
N HIS A 55 -18.09 16.16 -11.63
CA HIS A 55 -18.72 15.84 -10.36
C HIS A 55 -19.66 16.95 -9.88
N LEU A 56 -19.42 18.19 -10.29
CA LEU A 56 -20.28 19.32 -10.03
C LEU A 56 -21.62 19.18 -10.79
N LEU A 57 -21.58 18.85 -12.09
CA LEU A 57 -22.80 18.50 -12.85
C LEU A 57 -23.57 17.33 -12.22
N ARG A 58 -22.85 16.32 -11.74
CA ARG A 58 -23.49 15.17 -11.06
C ARG A 58 -24.07 15.54 -9.69
N PHE A 59 -23.41 16.42 -8.93
CA PHE A 59 -23.94 16.93 -7.66
C PHE A 59 -25.26 17.67 -7.85
N ALA A 60 -25.38 18.50 -8.90
CA ALA A 60 -26.65 19.14 -9.26
C ALA A 60 -27.76 18.11 -9.57
N ARG A 61 -27.42 17.05 -10.32
CA ARG A 61 -28.37 15.94 -10.61
C ARG A 61 -28.75 15.14 -9.37
N ASP A 62 -27.84 15.06 -8.40
CA ASP A 62 -28.08 14.44 -7.10
C ASP A 62 -28.98 15.30 -6.19
N GLY A 63 -29.37 16.52 -6.63
CA GLY A 63 -30.21 17.46 -5.89
C GLY A 63 -29.45 18.37 -4.93
N GLY A 64 -28.10 18.39 -5.02
CA GLY A 64 -27.25 19.21 -4.18
C GLY A 64 -27.39 20.70 -4.47
N THR A 65 -27.37 21.50 -3.41
CA THR A 65 -27.33 22.97 -3.45
C THR A 65 -26.08 23.44 -2.73
N ASP A 66 -25.48 24.54 -3.19
CA ASP A 66 -24.26 25.15 -2.60
C ASP A 66 -23.02 24.21 -2.60
N PRO A 67 -22.44 23.94 -3.78
CA PRO A 67 -21.34 23.00 -3.92
C PRO A 67 -20.03 23.51 -3.28
N PRO A 68 -19.26 22.65 -2.59
CA PRO A 68 -17.94 23.01 -2.06
C PRO A 68 -16.96 23.41 -3.16
N ALA A 69 -16.07 24.36 -2.84
CA ALA A 69 -15.05 24.83 -3.77
C ALA A 69 -13.94 23.79 -4.03
N ARG A 70 -13.74 22.83 -3.13
CA ARG A 70 -12.71 21.78 -3.27
C ARG A 70 -13.33 20.49 -3.76
N LEU A 71 -12.66 19.83 -4.71
CA LEU A 71 -13.09 18.57 -5.29
C LEU A 71 -13.30 17.46 -4.24
N VAL A 72 -12.38 17.33 -3.27
CA VAL A 72 -12.50 16.30 -2.23
C VAL A 72 -13.76 16.50 -1.37
N ASP A 73 -14.07 17.75 -1.02
CA ASP A 73 -15.25 18.08 -0.22
C ASP A 73 -16.54 17.84 -1.02
N LEU A 74 -16.55 18.21 -2.30
CA LEU A 74 -17.65 17.92 -3.23
C LEU A 74 -17.89 16.41 -3.35
N LEU A 75 -16.83 15.62 -3.51
CA LEU A 75 -16.94 14.15 -3.55
C LEU A 75 -17.48 13.59 -2.24
N GLY A 76 -17.01 14.09 -1.10
CA GLY A 76 -17.50 13.71 0.23
C GLY A 76 -19.01 13.94 0.35
N GLN A 77 -19.50 15.14 0.04
CA GLN A 77 -20.93 15.45 0.07
C GLN A 77 -21.75 14.59 -0.90
N ARG A 78 -21.22 14.26 -2.09
CA ARG A 78 -21.90 13.35 -3.02
C ARG A 78 -22.05 11.93 -2.45
N LEU A 79 -21.06 11.47 -1.69
CA LEU A 79 -21.07 10.16 -1.03
C LEU A 79 -22.02 10.11 0.17
N GLU A 80 -22.28 11.23 0.84
CA GLU A 80 -23.29 11.34 1.90
C GLU A 80 -24.71 11.07 1.36
N HIS A 81 -25.01 11.51 0.13
CA HIS A 81 -26.30 11.28 -0.54
C HIS A 81 -26.49 9.84 -1.08
N VAL A 82 -25.50 8.96 -0.93
CA VAL A 82 -25.63 7.54 -1.30
C VAL A 82 -26.35 6.79 -0.17
N SER A 83 -27.26 5.86 -0.52
CA SER A 83 -27.91 4.99 0.46
C SER A 83 -26.88 4.19 1.27
N SER A 84 -27.26 3.73 2.46
CA SER A 84 -26.40 2.89 3.31
C SER A 84 -25.86 1.66 2.57
N GLU A 85 -26.75 0.93 1.88
CA GLU A 85 -26.39 -0.24 1.05
C GLU A 85 -25.43 0.13 -0.08
N GLY A 86 -25.69 1.23 -0.80
CA GLY A 86 -24.83 1.70 -1.89
C GLY A 86 -23.46 2.13 -1.38
N ARG A 87 -23.40 2.77 -0.21
CA ARG A 87 -22.15 3.16 0.42
C ARG A 87 -21.34 1.94 0.81
N ARG A 88 -21.98 0.92 1.41
CA ARG A 88 -21.29 -0.32 1.78
C ARG A 88 -20.77 -1.07 0.56
N ALA A 89 -21.58 -1.21 -0.50
CA ALA A 89 -21.13 -1.81 -1.76
C ALA A 89 -19.95 -1.04 -2.37
N LEU A 90 -20.02 0.29 -2.39
CA LEU A 90 -18.93 1.13 -2.89
C LEU A 90 -17.64 0.99 -2.06
N GLN A 91 -17.75 0.87 -0.73
CA GLN A 91 -16.62 0.60 0.15
C GLN A 91 -15.96 -0.74 -0.17
N VAL A 92 -16.74 -1.80 -0.41
CA VAL A 92 -16.23 -3.11 -0.82
C VAL A 92 -15.48 -3.01 -2.15
N VAL A 93 -16.08 -2.38 -3.17
CA VAL A 93 -15.44 -2.19 -4.48
C VAL A 93 -14.14 -1.37 -4.34
N ALA A 94 -14.15 -0.33 -3.49
CA ALA A 94 -12.96 0.48 -3.23
C ALA A 94 -11.85 -0.31 -2.53
N VAL A 95 -12.19 -1.16 -1.56
CA VAL A 95 -11.23 -2.02 -0.85
C VAL A 95 -10.61 -3.05 -1.79
N LEU A 96 -11.42 -3.72 -2.61
CA LEU A 96 -10.94 -4.74 -3.54
C LEU A 96 -10.07 -4.16 -4.67
N GLY A 97 -10.35 -2.94 -5.12
CA GLY A 97 -9.47 -2.16 -6.00
C GLY A 97 -9.30 -2.69 -7.44
N GLU A 98 -9.73 -3.91 -7.72
CA GLU A 98 -9.84 -4.53 -9.05
C GLU A 98 -11.30 -4.49 -9.56
N PRO A 99 -11.56 -4.71 -10.86
CA PRO A 99 -12.91 -4.96 -11.36
C PRO A 99 -13.53 -6.19 -10.68
N VAL A 100 -14.67 -6.01 -10.02
CA VAL A 100 -15.30 -7.03 -9.16
C VAL A 100 -16.75 -7.29 -9.53
N ARG A 101 -17.14 -8.56 -9.59
CA ARG A 101 -18.51 -8.95 -9.95
C ARG A 101 -19.42 -8.95 -8.71
N ALA A 102 -20.74 -8.97 -8.93
CA ALA A 102 -21.71 -9.02 -7.83
C ALA A 102 -21.46 -10.20 -6.87
N GLU A 103 -21.14 -11.39 -7.42
CA GLU A 103 -20.78 -12.61 -6.66
C GLU A 103 -19.59 -12.44 -5.71
N ASP A 104 -18.70 -11.47 -5.97
CA ASP A 104 -17.55 -11.16 -5.12
C ASP A 104 -17.87 -10.17 -4.01
N ILE A 105 -18.90 -9.36 -4.23
CA ILE A 105 -19.31 -8.28 -3.33
C ILE A 105 -20.34 -8.82 -2.33
N GLU A 106 -21.27 -9.68 -2.78
CA GLU A 106 -22.33 -10.25 -1.97
C GLU A 106 -21.85 -10.87 -0.64
N PRO A 107 -20.77 -11.69 -0.61
CA PRO A 107 -20.29 -12.28 0.65
C PRO A 107 -19.69 -11.27 1.65
N LEU A 108 -19.43 -10.04 1.21
CA LEU A 108 -18.84 -8.96 1.99
C LEU A 108 -19.90 -7.95 2.49
N LEU A 109 -21.15 -8.17 2.11
CA LEU A 109 -22.32 -7.39 2.51
C LEU A 109 -23.25 -8.26 3.36
N ASP A 110 -24.25 -7.63 4.00
CA ASP A 110 -25.27 -8.36 4.75
C ASP A 110 -26.18 -9.17 3.80
N ASP A 111 -26.58 -10.37 4.23
CA ASP A 111 -27.30 -11.42 3.47
C ASP A 111 -28.58 -10.98 2.72
N LYS A 112 -29.11 -9.79 2.99
CA LYS A 112 -30.37 -9.28 2.41
C LYS A 112 -30.16 -8.36 1.20
N THR A 113 -28.92 -8.00 0.88
CA THR A 113 -28.65 -6.98 -0.14
C THR A 113 -28.57 -7.60 -1.54
N THR A 114 -29.49 -7.23 -2.44
CA THR A 114 -29.35 -7.57 -3.86
C THR A 114 -28.37 -6.61 -4.53
N VAL A 115 -27.16 -7.07 -4.84
CA VAL A 115 -26.05 -6.20 -5.26
C VAL A 115 -26.24 -5.59 -6.65
N GLY A 116 -26.81 -6.33 -7.60
CA GLY A 116 -26.99 -5.86 -8.99
C GLY A 116 -27.68 -4.49 -9.11
N PRO A 117 -28.89 -4.29 -8.56
CA PRO A 117 -29.57 -3.00 -8.55
C PRO A 117 -28.78 -1.88 -7.86
N VAL A 118 -28.06 -2.21 -6.78
CA VAL A 118 -27.23 -1.26 -6.06
C VAL A 118 -26.08 -0.77 -6.95
N LEU A 119 -25.38 -1.69 -7.62
CA LEU A 119 -24.31 -1.34 -8.57
C LEU A 119 -24.85 -0.51 -9.74
N ALA A 120 -26.00 -0.87 -10.31
CA ALA A 120 -26.62 -0.08 -11.39
C ALA A 120 -26.89 1.37 -10.95
N LYS A 121 -27.39 1.57 -9.73
CA LYS A 121 -27.63 2.91 -9.17
C LYS A 121 -26.32 3.68 -8.93
N LEU A 122 -25.28 3.02 -8.43
CA LEU A 122 -23.95 3.62 -8.26
C LEU A 122 -23.33 4.03 -9.61
N ALA A 123 -23.51 3.20 -10.64
CA ALA A 123 -23.04 3.47 -12.00
C ALA A 123 -23.78 4.66 -12.63
N GLN A 124 -25.11 4.73 -12.47
CA GLN A 124 -25.91 5.90 -12.89
C GLN A 124 -25.44 7.20 -12.22
N ARG A 125 -25.04 7.13 -10.94
CA ARG A 125 -24.43 8.25 -10.21
C ARG A 125 -22.98 8.54 -10.62
N GLY A 126 -22.36 7.70 -11.45
CA GLY A 126 -20.96 7.83 -11.89
C GLY A 126 -19.96 7.67 -10.75
N LEU A 127 -20.29 6.84 -9.76
CA LEU A 127 -19.38 6.50 -8.67
C LEU A 127 -18.56 5.24 -9.00
N ILE A 128 -19.13 4.38 -9.83
CA ILE A 128 -18.47 3.20 -10.40
C ILE A 128 -18.66 3.15 -11.90
N THR A 129 -17.80 2.41 -12.58
CA THR A 129 -18.00 1.92 -13.94
C THR A 129 -18.37 0.44 -13.90
N LEU A 130 -19.13 -0.01 -14.89
CA LEU A 130 -19.44 -1.42 -15.12
C LEU A 130 -18.88 -1.79 -16.49
N ASP A 131 -18.10 -2.86 -16.57
CA ASP A 131 -17.65 -3.40 -17.86
C ASP A 131 -18.73 -4.26 -18.53
N GLU A 132 -18.44 -4.78 -19.73
CA GLU A 132 -19.36 -5.65 -20.48
C GLU A 132 -19.74 -6.94 -19.73
N SER A 133 -18.91 -7.40 -18.79
CA SER A 133 -19.15 -8.58 -17.97
C SER A 133 -19.99 -8.27 -16.71
N GLY A 134 -20.25 -6.99 -16.45
CA GLY A 134 -20.90 -6.48 -15.25
C GLY A 134 -19.96 -6.35 -14.04
N ALA A 135 -18.64 -6.37 -14.25
CA ALA A 135 -17.68 -6.12 -13.19
C ALA A 135 -17.61 -4.63 -12.85
N ALA A 136 -17.72 -4.32 -11.57
CA ALA A 136 -17.70 -2.98 -11.02
C ALA A 136 -16.29 -2.53 -10.65
N GLN A 137 -15.95 -1.30 -10.98
CA GLN A 137 -14.74 -0.63 -10.51
C GLN A 137 -15.06 0.80 -10.09
N VAL A 138 -14.38 1.32 -9.07
CA VAL A 138 -14.53 2.75 -8.73
C VAL A 138 -14.14 3.59 -9.94
N ALA A 139 -14.99 4.54 -10.32
CA ALA A 139 -14.87 5.25 -11.59
C ALA A 139 -13.56 6.06 -11.74
N HIS A 140 -12.98 6.50 -10.61
CA HIS A 140 -11.76 7.29 -10.59
C HIS A 140 -10.87 6.98 -9.37
N PRO A 141 -9.52 6.95 -9.50
CA PRO A 141 -8.61 6.72 -8.37
C PRO A 141 -8.80 7.68 -7.20
N LEU A 142 -8.95 8.99 -7.46
CA LEU A 142 -9.27 9.97 -6.41
C LEU A 142 -10.58 9.66 -5.69
N LEU A 143 -11.61 9.19 -6.40
CA LEU A 143 -12.87 8.81 -5.76
C LEU A 143 -12.65 7.60 -4.84
N ARG A 144 -11.83 6.63 -5.26
CA ARG A 144 -11.45 5.49 -4.43
C ARG A 144 -10.73 5.96 -3.17
N GLU A 145 -9.80 6.91 -3.27
CA GLU A 145 -9.11 7.48 -2.11
C GLU A 145 -10.08 8.16 -1.14
N VAL A 146 -11.02 8.97 -1.66
CA VAL A 146 -12.05 9.62 -0.82
C VAL A 146 -12.93 8.58 -0.14
N VAL A 147 -13.41 7.56 -0.86
CA VAL A 147 -14.20 6.46 -0.29
C VAL A 147 -13.41 5.75 0.81
N MET A 148 -12.14 5.40 0.57
CA MET A 148 -11.25 4.72 1.52
C MET A 148 -10.97 5.56 2.77
N ALA A 149 -10.88 6.89 2.63
CA ALA A 149 -10.69 7.82 3.74
C ALA A 149 -11.95 7.96 4.61
N MET A 150 -13.12 7.79 4.03
CA MET A 150 -14.41 7.84 4.75
C MET A 150 -14.76 6.54 5.47
N ILE A 151 -14.05 5.43 5.23
CA ILE A 151 -14.29 4.16 5.94
C ILE A 151 -13.71 4.28 7.36
N PRO A 152 -14.52 4.06 8.42
CA PRO A 152 -13.99 3.95 9.78
C PRO A 152 -12.88 2.90 9.85
N VAL A 153 -11.82 3.17 10.62
CA VAL A 153 -10.60 2.34 10.66
C VAL A 153 -10.92 0.87 10.94
N ALA A 154 -11.74 0.57 11.95
CA ALA A 154 -12.14 -0.80 12.28
C ALA A 154 -12.87 -1.49 11.12
N ALA A 155 -13.89 -0.83 10.54
CA ALA A 155 -14.62 -1.37 9.40
C ALA A 155 -13.73 -1.57 8.15
N ARG A 156 -12.69 -0.74 8.00
CA ARG A 156 -11.70 -0.90 6.92
C ARG A 156 -10.81 -2.12 7.15
N HIS A 157 -10.39 -2.37 8.38
CA HIS A 157 -9.66 -3.59 8.74
C HIS A 157 -10.50 -4.83 8.46
N ASP A 158 -11.76 -4.84 8.88
CA ASP A 158 -12.69 -5.97 8.64
C ASP A 158 -12.86 -6.26 7.14
N LEU A 159 -13.03 -5.21 6.33
CA LEU A 159 -13.14 -5.35 4.88
C LEU A 159 -11.84 -5.88 4.26
N HIS A 160 -10.67 -5.45 4.72
CA HIS A 160 -9.40 -5.99 4.25
C HIS A 160 -9.16 -7.43 4.70
N ALA A 161 -9.58 -7.81 5.92
CA ALA A 161 -9.53 -9.19 6.39
C ALA A 161 -10.40 -10.10 5.51
N ALA A 162 -11.62 -9.66 5.19
CA ALA A 162 -12.50 -10.40 4.31
C ALA A 162 -11.98 -10.45 2.87
N ALA A 163 -11.36 -9.37 2.37
CA ALA A 163 -10.66 -9.36 1.08
C ALA A 163 -9.47 -10.32 1.05
N GLN A 164 -8.71 -10.44 2.15
CA GLN A 164 -7.62 -11.40 2.30
C GLN A 164 -8.15 -12.84 2.17
N GLN A 165 -9.23 -13.17 2.88
CA GLN A 165 -9.82 -14.51 2.81
C GLN A 165 -10.32 -14.84 1.41
N ARG A 166 -10.96 -13.88 0.73
CA ARG A 166 -11.35 -14.02 -0.68
C ARG A 166 -10.12 -14.25 -1.55
N ALA A 167 -9.08 -13.44 -1.39
CA ALA A 167 -7.86 -13.52 -2.17
C ALA A 167 -7.20 -14.91 -2.05
N GLN A 168 -7.19 -15.47 -0.85
CA GLN A 168 -6.69 -16.82 -0.59
C GLN A 168 -7.56 -17.90 -1.28
N ARG A 169 -8.89 -17.84 -1.14
CA ARG A 169 -9.80 -18.82 -1.76
C ARG A 169 -9.72 -18.82 -3.29
N LYS A 170 -9.57 -17.64 -3.90
CA LYS A 170 -9.43 -17.46 -5.34
C LYS A 170 -8.01 -17.73 -5.87
N GLY A 171 -7.04 -17.97 -4.98
CA GLY A 171 -5.66 -18.23 -5.38
C GLY A 171 -4.96 -17.00 -6.00
N HIS A 172 -5.26 -15.79 -5.51
CA HIS A 172 -4.54 -14.58 -5.92
C HIS A 172 -3.05 -14.69 -5.56
N PRO A 173 -2.17 -13.94 -6.25
CA PRO A 173 -0.74 -13.92 -5.94
C PRO A 173 -0.45 -13.59 -4.47
N THR A 174 0.63 -14.16 -3.93
CA THR A 174 1.05 -13.97 -2.53
C THR A 174 1.21 -12.49 -2.18
N GLU A 175 1.67 -11.68 -3.13
CA GLU A 175 1.84 -10.23 -3.02
C GLU A 175 0.52 -9.53 -2.69
N VAL A 176 -0.56 -9.93 -3.35
CA VAL A 176 -1.91 -9.39 -3.12
C VAL A 176 -2.43 -9.85 -1.76
N GLN A 177 -2.22 -11.12 -1.41
CA GLN A 177 -2.61 -11.64 -0.10
C GLN A 177 -1.87 -10.93 1.04
N ALA A 178 -0.56 -10.70 0.88
CA ALA A 178 0.29 -9.99 1.84
C ALA A 178 -0.17 -8.56 2.05
N LEU A 179 -0.52 -7.86 0.95
CA LEU A 179 -1.05 -6.50 1.01
C LEU A 179 -2.36 -6.45 1.81
N TYR A 180 -3.31 -7.36 1.55
CA TYR A 180 -4.56 -7.38 2.29
C TYR A 180 -4.36 -7.73 3.77
N ALA A 181 -3.50 -8.71 4.11
CA ALA A 181 -3.20 -9.03 5.49
C ALA A 181 -2.61 -7.82 6.24
N ALA A 182 -1.66 -7.11 5.63
CA ALA A 182 -1.06 -5.91 6.23
C ALA A 182 -2.09 -4.78 6.43
N LEU A 183 -3.01 -4.59 5.48
CA LEU A 183 -4.05 -3.56 5.57
C LEU A 183 -5.21 -3.96 6.52
N ALA A 184 -5.41 -5.25 6.74
CA ALA A 184 -6.34 -5.80 7.72
C ALA A 184 -5.85 -5.64 9.16
N GLY A 185 -4.55 -5.38 9.34
CA GLY A 185 -3.92 -5.38 10.66
C GLY A 185 -3.61 -6.79 11.18
N ASP A 186 -3.75 -7.85 10.37
CA ASP A 186 -3.29 -9.19 10.75
C ASP A 186 -1.77 -9.26 10.60
N SER A 187 -1.07 -8.73 11.62
CA SER A 187 0.37 -8.55 11.59
C SER A 187 1.11 -9.87 11.47
N PHE A 188 0.67 -10.93 12.15
CA PHE A 188 1.30 -12.24 12.05
C PHE A 188 1.23 -12.81 10.62
N GLN A 189 0.04 -12.84 10.03
CA GLN A 189 -0.14 -13.35 8.68
C GLN A 189 0.57 -12.46 7.65
N ALA A 190 0.55 -11.14 7.84
CA ALA A 190 1.22 -10.19 6.97
C ALA A 190 2.74 -10.42 6.94
N LEU A 191 3.37 -10.55 8.11
CA LEU A 191 4.81 -10.80 8.21
C LEU A 191 5.21 -12.12 7.53
N LEU A 192 4.43 -13.19 7.72
CA LEU A 192 4.67 -14.48 7.09
C LEU A 192 4.59 -14.38 5.57
N LEU A 193 3.53 -13.74 5.04
CA LEU A 193 3.34 -13.60 3.60
C LEU A 193 4.38 -12.67 2.96
N LEU A 194 4.73 -11.56 3.63
CA LEU A 194 5.76 -10.64 3.14
C LEU A 194 7.14 -11.29 3.09
N ASP A 195 7.47 -12.15 4.05
CA ASP A 195 8.71 -12.93 4.01
C ASP A 195 8.74 -13.89 2.80
N HIS A 196 7.61 -14.53 2.51
CA HIS A 196 7.47 -15.39 1.32
C HIS A 196 7.60 -14.59 0.03
N VAL A 197 6.99 -13.41 -0.05
CA VAL A 197 7.13 -12.50 -1.20
C VAL A 197 8.58 -12.10 -1.39
N ALA A 198 9.28 -11.70 -0.33
CA ALA A 198 10.69 -11.33 -0.39
C ALA A 198 11.56 -12.48 -0.90
N ALA A 199 11.37 -13.69 -0.36
CA ALA A 199 12.09 -14.87 -0.80
C ALA A 199 11.80 -15.24 -2.27
N GLN A 200 10.54 -15.09 -2.72
CA GLN A 200 10.17 -15.33 -4.12
C GLN A 200 10.80 -14.30 -5.06
N ALA A 201 10.77 -13.02 -4.72
CA ALA A 201 11.40 -11.95 -5.49
C ALA A 201 12.91 -12.17 -5.60
N HIS A 202 13.57 -12.48 -4.47
CA HIS A 202 15.01 -12.79 -4.45
C HIS A 202 15.37 -13.97 -5.38
N ARG A 203 14.61 -15.08 -5.33
CA ARG A 203 14.83 -16.23 -6.22
C ARG A 203 14.67 -15.91 -7.70
N ARG A 204 13.87 -14.89 -8.05
CA ARG A 204 13.68 -14.41 -9.43
C ARG A 204 14.75 -13.39 -9.86
N GLY A 205 15.67 -13.02 -8.97
CA GLY A 205 16.63 -11.93 -9.20
C GLY A 205 16.02 -10.53 -9.07
N ASP A 206 14.76 -10.42 -8.62
CA ASP A 206 14.10 -9.15 -8.35
C ASP A 206 14.52 -8.62 -6.98
N SER A 207 15.68 -7.97 -6.96
CA SER A 207 16.25 -7.41 -5.73
C SER A 207 15.43 -6.23 -5.18
N GLU A 208 14.82 -5.42 -6.05
CA GLU A 208 13.98 -4.29 -5.66
C GLU A 208 12.69 -4.77 -4.99
N GLY A 209 11.99 -5.74 -5.59
CA GLY A 209 10.81 -6.35 -5.01
C GLY A 209 11.09 -7.02 -3.66
N SER A 210 12.23 -7.71 -3.53
CA SER A 210 12.66 -8.29 -2.25
C SER A 210 12.85 -7.23 -1.17
N THR A 211 13.56 -6.15 -1.49
CA THR A 211 13.80 -5.02 -0.58
C THR A 211 12.50 -4.33 -0.18
N LEU A 212 11.59 -4.12 -1.14
CA LEU A 212 10.28 -3.51 -0.89
C LEU A 212 9.43 -4.34 0.07
N ALA A 213 9.36 -5.66 -0.14
CA ALA A 213 8.60 -6.56 0.73
C ALA A 213 9.17 -6.58 2.16
N LEU A 214 10.51 -6.62 2.30
CA LEU A 214 11.18 -6.59 3.61
C LEU A 214 11.01 -5.25 4.33
N ARG A 215 11.05 -4.12 3.60
CA ARG A 215 10.72 -2.80 4.18
C ARG A 215 9.30 -2.79 4.72
N ARG A 216 8.33 -3.32 3.97
CA ARG A 216 6.95 -3.41 4.41
C ARG A 216 6.78 -4.32 5.63
N ALA A 217 7.49 -5.44 5.68
CA ALA A 217 7.47 -6.33 6.84
C ALA A 217 8.04 -5.63 8.09
N LEU A 218 9.14 -4.90 7.94
CA LEU A 218 9.71 -4.12 9.04
C LEU A 218 8.77 -3.01 9.53
N GLU A 219 8.03 -2.34 8.63
CA GLU A 219 6.99 -1.38 9.02
C GLU A 219 5.89 -2.03 9.87
N VAL A 220 5.40 -3.20 9.46
CA VAL A 220 4.38 -3.96 10.22
C VAL A 220 4.93 -4.35 11.59
N ALA A 221 6.14 -4.92 11.66
CA ALA A 221 6.75 -5.32 12.93
C ALA A 221 6.95 -4.13 13.89
N ARG A 222 7.35 -2.95 13.37
CA ARG A 222 7.49 -1.73 14.19
C ARG A 222 6.16 -1.23 14.74
N GLN A 223 5.07 -1.35 13.99
CA GLN A 223 3.74 -0.96 14.47
C GLN A 223 3.31 -1.82 15.68
N GLU A 224 3.71 -3.09 15.69
CA GLU A 224 3.37 -4.03 16.76
C GLU A 224 4.09 -3.78 18.09
N LEU A 225 5.19 -3.02 18.09
CA LEU A 225 5.84 -2.58 19.33
C LEU A 225 4.89 -1.79 20.25
N PHE A 226 3.85 -1.16 19.68
CA PHE A 226 2.88 -0.36 20.41
C PHE A 226 1.50 -1.01 20.51
N ARG A 227 1.13 -1.87 19.55
CA ARG A 227 -0.18 -2.56 19.55
C ARG A 227 -0.20 -3.78 20.45
N GLY A 228 0.90 -4.54 20.49
CA GLY A 228 1.04 -5.72 21.32
C GLY A 228 0.19 -6.92 20.86
N GLU A 229 -0.10 -7.06 19.56
CA GLU A 229 -0.80 -8.26 19.04
C GLU A 229 0.17 -9.42 18.79
N LEU A 230 1.47 -9.13 18.64
CA LEU A 230 2.53 -10.13 18.60
C LEU A 230 3.07 -10.42 20.00
N ASP A 231 3.43 -11.68 20.24
CA ASP A 231 4.06 -12.13 21.50
C ASP A 231 5.44 -11.49 21.70
N ASP A 232 6.27 -11.45 20.66
CA ASP A 232 7.59 -10.77 20.67
C ASP A 232 7.78 -9.88 19.42
N PRO A 233 7.25 -8.64 19.44
CA PRO A 233 7.39 -7.72 18.33
C PRO A 233 8.82 -7.21 18.16
N ALA A 234 9.64 -7.19 19.22
CA ALA A 234 11.03 -6.76 19.15
C ALA A 234 11.88 -7.78 18.38
N GLU A 235 11.68 -9.08 18.63
CA GLU A 235 12.33 -10.14 17.86
C GLU A 235 11.96 -10.05 16.37
N ALA A 236 10.69 -9.80 16.04
CA ALA A 236 10.25 -9.61 14.66
C ALA A 236 10.96 -8.42 13.98
N VAL A 237 11.07 -7.27 14.66
CA VAL A 237 11.82 -6.10 14.14
C VAL A 237 13.27 -6.46 13.87
N VAL A 238 13.95 -7.16 14.79
CA VAL A 238 15.35 -7.58 14.60
C VAL A 238 15.48 -8.54 13.42
N LEU A 239 14.60 -9.54 13.31
CA LEU A 239 14.60 -10.53 12.23
C LEU A 239 14.47 -9.86 10.86
N PHE A 240 13.47 -9.01 10.67
CA PHE A 240 13.25 -8.34 9.38
C PHE A 240 14.31 -7.27 9.08
N SER A 241 14.89 -6.66 10.10
CA SER A 241 16.03 -5.75 9.94
C SER A 241 17.27 -6.46 9.39
N ILE A 242 17.60 -7.65 9.91
CA ILE A 242 18.72 -8.46 9.40
C ILE A 242 18.48 -8.83 7.94
N LYS A 243 17.29 -9.36 7.62
CA LYS A 243 16.94 -9.75 6.24
C LYS A 243 17.00 -8.57 5.28
N LEU A 244 16.45 -7.41 5.67
CA LEU A 244 16.49 -6.19 4.87
C LEU A 244 17.91 -5.70 4.65
N ALA A 245 18.75 -5.71 5.69
CA ALA A 245 20.14 -5.30 5.58
C ALA A 245 20.94 -6.21 4.66
N ASP A 246 20.72 -7.53 4.71
CA ASP A 246 21.35 -8.48 3.80
C ASP A 246 20.96 -8.19 2.35
N ALA A 247 19.67 -7.93 2.07
CA ALA A 247 19.19 -7.54 0.74
C ALA A 247 19.80 -6.21 0.26
N LEU A 248 19.88 -5.21 1.12
CA LEU A 248 20.52 -3.92 0.82
C LEU A 248 22.02 -4.06 0.55
N CYS A 249 22.73 -4.91 1.30
CA CYS A 249 24.14 -5.18 1.06
C CYS A 249 24.38 -5.81 -0.32
N GLN A 250 23.50 -6.71 -0.77
CA GLN A 250 23.58 -7.31 -2.10
C GLN A 250 23.39 -6.28 -3.23
N GLN A 251 22.64 -5.20 -2.97
CA GLN A 251 22.48 -4.07 -3.87
C GLN A 251 23.60 -3.02 -3.77
N GLY A 252 24.54 -3.18 -2.84
CA GLY A 252 25.58 -2.19 -2.55
C GLY A 252 25.11 -0.99 -1.70
N ASN A 253 23.88 -1.03 -1.20
CA ASN A 253 23.26 0.02 -0.38
C ASN A 253 23.70 -0.06 1.09
N PHE A 254 25.02 0.01 1.33
CA PHE A 254 25.60 -0.22 2.66
C PHE A 254 25.23 0.85 3.70
N THR A 255 24.93 2.08 3.29
CA THR A 255 24.54 3.16 4.22
C THR A 255 23.17 2.88 4.84
N ASP A 256 22.20 2.49 4.01
CA ASP A 256 20.84 2.13 4.48
C ASP A 256 20.89 0.88 5.36
N ALA A 257 21.71 -0.12 4.98
CA ALA A 257 21.92 -1.33 5.76
C ALA A 257 22.50 -1.05 7.16
N ASP A 258 23.49 -0.14 7.26
CA ASP A 258 24.06 0.30 8.55
C ASP A 258 22.99 0.92 9.45
N GLY A 259 22.13 1.79 8.90
CA GLY A 259 21.05 2.45 9.64
C GLY A 259 20.06 1.44 10.21
N VAL A 260 19.57 0.52 9.37
CA VAL A 260 18.62 -0.53 9.77
C VAL A 260 19.19 -1.46 10.84
N LEU A 261 20.45 -1.88 10.70
CA LEU A 261 21.08 -2.78 11.67
C LEU A 261 21.40 -2.12 13.01
N ARG A 262 21.71 -0.82 13.03
CA ARG A 262 21.93 -0.09 14.28
C ARG A 262 20.67 0.01 15.12
N GLU A 263 19.53 0.30 14.48
CA GLU A 263 18.24 0.27 15.16
C GLU A 263 17.94 -1.14 15.72
N ALA A 264 18.17 -2.17 14.92
CA ALA A 264 18.01 -3.56 15.38
C ALA A 264 18.94 -3.90 16.55
N LEU A 265 20.16 -3.33 16.58
CA LEU A 265 21.12 -3.55 17.65
C LEU A 265 20.65 -2.96 19.00
N ASP A 266 19.91 -1.85 18.95
CA ASP A 266 19.35 -1.20 20.14
C ASP A 266 18.18 -2.00 20.72
N LEU A 267 17.43 -2.71 19.87
CA LEU A 267 16.32 -3.59 20.28
C LEU A 267 16.78 -5.00 20.67
N ALA A 268 17.90 -5.48 20.12
CA ALA A 268 18.39 -6.83 20.38
C ALA A 268 18.94 -6.98 21.81
N THR A 269 18.40 -7.97 22.55
CA THR A 269 18.82 -8.31 23.90
C THR A 269 20.35 -8.48 24.01
N PRO A 270 21.03 -7.90 25.02
CA PRO A 270 22.50 -7.87 25.12
C PRO A 270 23.20 -9.22 25.06
N SER A 271 22.53 -10.30 25.47
CA SER A 271 23.04 -11.68 25.43
C SER A 271 22.25 -12.60 24.49
N GLY A 272 21.40 -12.04 23.63
CA GLY A 272 20.58 -12.80 22.69
C GLY A 272 21.36 -13.23 21.46
N VAL A 273 20.98 -14.38 20.89
CA VAL A 273 21.54 -14.90 19.64
C VAL A 273 21.35 -13.90 18.50
N ASP A 274 20.23 -13.17 18.48
CA ASP A 274 19.96 -12.20 17.42
C ASP A 274 20.90 -11.00 17.45
N ARG A 275 21.42 -10.62 18.63
CA ARG A 275 22.48 -9.60 18.73
C ARG A 275 23.74 -10.04 18.00
N ALA A 276 24.12 -11.31 18.09
CA ALA A 276 25.27 -11.84 17.35
C ALA A 276 25.02 -11.80 15.83
N LYS A 277 23.78 -12.11 15.39
CA LYS A 277 23.39 -12.00 13.97
C LYS A 277 23.41 -10.56 13.46
N VAL A 278 22.91 -9.59 14.24
CA VAL A 278 22.98 -8.15 13.90
C VAL A 278 24.43 -7.69 13.79
N LEU A 279 25.29 -8.05 14.74
CA LEU A 279 26.72 -7.72 14.71
C LEU A 279 27.43 -8.33 13.50
N ARG A 280 27.06 -9.55 13.08
CA ARG A 280 27.54 -10.14 11.82
C ARG A 280 27.15 -9.28 10.62
N GLY A 281 25.90 -8.84 10.55
CA GLY A 281 25.44 -7.94 9.48
C GLY A 281 26.22 -6.62 9.47
N LEU A 282 26.45 -6.01 10.63
CA LEU A 282 27.25 -4.78 10.74
C LEU A 282 28.70 -4.98 10.30
N ALA A 283 29.28 -6.16 10.56
CA ALA A 283 30.60 -6.48 10.05
C ALA A 283 30.63 -6.59 8.52
N GLN A 284 29.61 -7.20 7.90
CA GLN A 284 29.48 -7.27 6.45
C GLN A 284 29.34 -5.88 5.83
N VAL A 285 28.49 -5.03 6.41
CA VAL A 285 28.33 -3.63 6.00
C VAL A 285 29.65 -2.86 6.12
N ALA A 286 30.37 -3.01 7.23
CA ALA A 286 31.66 -2.36 7.45
C ALA A 286 32.70 -2.78 6.39
N ARG A 287 32.75 -4.06 6.02
CA ARG A 287 33.59 -4.56 4.91
C ARG A 287 33.19 -3.96 3.57
N GLY A 288 31.90 -3.93 3.26
CA GLY A 288 31.37 -3.30 2.04
C GLY A 288 31.75 -1.82 1.92
N ARG A 289 31.94 -1.14 3.05
CA ARG A 289 32.40 0.26 3.15
C ARG A 289 33.92 0.40 3.32
N SER A 290 34.69 -0.67 3.17
CA SER A 290 36.15 -0.72 3.35
C SER A 290 36.65 -0.30 4.74
N ARG A 291 35.85 -0.56 5.79
CA ARG A 291 36.16 -0.26 7.20
C ARG A 291 36.54 -1.55 7.95
N GLU A 292 37.66 -2.16 7.56
CA GLU A 292 38.08 -3.47 8.10
C GLU A 292 38.27 -3.49 9.62
N GLY A 293 38.76 -2.40 10.20
CA GLY A 293 38.92 -2.29 11.66
C GLY A 293 37.59 -2.40 12.42
N GLU A 294 36.53 -1.75 11.92
CA GLU A 294 35.19 -1.84 12.50
C GLU A 294 34.61 -3.26 12.30
N ALA A 295 34.80 -3.85 11.12
CA ALA A 295 34.32 -5.19 10.81
C ALA A 295 34.90 -6.25 11.76
N VAL A 296 36.22 -6.23 12.00
CA VAL A 296 36.88 -7.13 12.95
C VAL A 296 36.36 -6.91 14.37
N GLY A 297 36.09 -5.66 14.75
CA GLY A 297 35.51 -5.31 16.04
C GLY A 297 34.12 -5.92 16.25
N TYR A 298 33.24 -5.83 15.24
CA TYR A 298 31.91 -6.42 15.29
C TYR A 298 31.94 -7.95 15.30
N LEU A 299 32.77 -8.59 14.45
CA LEU A 299 32.91 -10.05 14.42
C LEU A 299 33.40 -10.60 15.76
N ARG A 300 34.37 -9.95 16.41
CA ARG A 300 34.87 -10.38 17.72
C ARG A 300 33.74 -10.41 18.76
N LYS A 301 32.92 -9.35 18.82
CA LYS A 301 31.78 -9.27 19.74
C LYS A 301 30.72 -10.33 19.41
N ALA A 302 30.46 -10.57 18.12
CA ALA A 302 29.51 -11.59 17.69
C ALA A 302 29.94 -13.00 18.11
N ILE A 303 31.23 -13.34 17.93
CA ILE A 303 31.81 -14.64 18.32
C ILE A 303 31.74 -14.82 19.85
N GLU A 304 32.05 -13.78 20.63
CA GLU A 304 31.96 -13.83 22.09
C GLU A 304 30.55 -14.14 22.57
N ILE A 305 29.54 -13.51 21.96
CA ILE A 305 28.12 -13.79 22.27
C ILE A 305 27.75 -15.22 21.88
N ALA A 306 28.11 -15.67 20.66
CA ALA A 306 27.79 -17.02 20.19
C ALA A 306 28.39 -18.13 21.08
N HIS A 307 29.61 -17.95 21.58
CA HIS A 307 30.22 -18.88 22.54
C HIS A 307 29.48 -18.88 23.88
N ARG A 308 29.05 -17.71 24.36
CA ARG A 308 28.33 -17.57 25.64
C ARG A 308 26.93 -18.18 25.60
N THR A 309 26.24 -18.08 24.47
CA THR A 309 24.90 -18.67 24.28
C THR A 309 24.95 -20.16 23.93
N GLY A 310 26.14 -20.72 23.68
CA GLY A 310 26.32 -22.13 23.32
C GLY A 310 25.99 -22.48 21.87
N GLU A 311 25.81 -21.48 21.00
CA GLU A 311 25.47 -21.64 19.59
C GLU A 311 26.71 -21.98 18.75
N ARG A 312 27.14 -23.24 18.82
CA ARG A 312 28.40 -23.73 18.22
C ARG A 312 28.45 -23.54 16.69
N GLU A 313 27.33 -23.68 16.00
CA GLU A 313 27.28 -23.51 14.54
C GLU A 313 27.44 -22.04 14.14
N LEU A 314 26.77 -21.13 14.85
CA LEU A 314 26.92 -19.70 14.64
C LEU A 314 28.36 -19.25 14.93
N ALA A 315 28.96 -19.73 16.03
CA ALA A 315 30.35 -19.42 16.36
C ALA A 315 31.31 -19.85 15.24
N ARG A 316 31.19 -21.09 14.74
CA ARG A 316 32.00 -21.59 13.62
C ARG A 316 31.82 -20.76 12.35
N SER A 317 30.57 -20.39 12.02
CA SER A 317 30.28 -19.55 10.86
C SER A 317 30.85 -18.14 10.99
N LEU A 318 30.95 -17.59 12.20
CA LEU A 318 31.52 -16.26 12.44
C LEU A 318 33.05 -16.30 12.42
N GLU A 319 33.64 -17.37 12.93
CA GLU A 319 35.10 -17.59 12.91
C GLU A 319 35.64 -17.73 11.49
N SER A 320 34.90 -18.37 10.58
CA SER A 320 35.29 -18.45 9.16
C SER A 320 35.24 -17.12 8.43
N LEU A 321 34.48 -16.16 8.97
CA LEU A 321 34.36 -14.81 8.42
C LEU A 321 35.41 -13.86 9.01
N ARG A 322 36.17 -14.22 10.04
CA ARG A 322 37.16 -13.34 10.67
C ARG A 322 38.35 -13.09 9.77
#